data_AF-A0A1H6T7R0-F1
#
_entry.id   AF-A0A1H6T7R0-F1
#
_cell.length_a   1.000
_cell.length_b   1.000
_cell.length_c   1.000
_cell.angle_alpha   90.00
_cell.angle_beta   90.00
_cell.angle_gamma   90.00
#
_symmetry.space_group_name_H-M   'P 1'
#
loop_
_entity.id
_entity.type
_entity.pdbx_description
1 polymer ?
#
loop_
_entity_poly.entity_id
_entity_poly.type
_entity_poly.pdbx_seq_one_letter_code
_entity_poly.pdbx_strand_id
1 'polypeptide(L)' 'MRQKIAFAMIMGVVTTGIISFALISLNIGFVTNFLVIWLKSWSMSYLIVIPAILLIGPKVQKLVDDIFKDTLTQEVD' A
#
# COMPACT_ATOMS: atom_id res chain seq x y z
N MET A 1 -21.77 1.04 10.23
CA MET A 1 -20.95 1.04 8.98
C MET A 1 -20.19 2.34 8.76
N ARG A 2 -20.84 3.52 8.84
CA ARG A 2 -20.18 4.83 8.64
C ARG A 2 -18.92 5.05 9.49
N GLN A 3 -18.98 4.76 10.80
CA GLN A 3 -17.82 4.86 11.71
C GLN A 3 -16.66 3.91 11.32
N LYS A 4 -16.97 2.69 10.88
CA LYS A 4 -15.94 1.71 10.47
C LYS A 4 -15.20 2.17 9.21
N ILE A 5 -15.93 2.74 8.24
CA ILE A 5 -15.35 3.29 7.01
C ILE A 5 -14.49 4.51 7.35
N ALA A 6 -14.98 5.44 8.17
CA ALA A 6 -14.21 6.61 8.61
C ALA A 6 -12.93 6.20 9.35
N PHE A 7 -13.03 5.25 10.27
CA PHE A 7 -11.88 4.69 10.97
C PHE A 7 -10.86 4.07 10.00
N ALA A 8 -11.30 3.22 9.07
CA ALA A 8 -10.42 2.58 8.11
C ALA A 8 -9.71 3.60 7.18
N MET A 9 -10.42 4.64 6.73
CA MET A 9 -9.83 5.71 5.92
C MET A 9 -8.79 6.51 6.70
N ILE A 10 -9.11 6.92 7.93
CA ILE A 10 -8.19 7.68 8.79
C ILE A 10 -6.95 6.83 9.12
N MET A 11 -7.16 5.58 9.54
CA MET A 11 -6.07 4.66 9.82
C MET A 11 -5.18 4.44 8.60
N GLY A 12 -5.75 4.23 7.42
CA GLY A 12 -4.98 4.08 6.19
C GLY A 12 -4.10 5.29 5.88
N VAL A 13 -4.66 6.50 5.99
CA VAL A 13 -3.90 7.75 5.78
C VAL A 13 -2.80 7.93 6.83
N VAL A 14 -3.09 7.66 8.11
CA VAL A 14 -2.13 7.78 9.21
C VAL A 14 -0.99 6.79 9.05
N THR A 15 -1.29 5.51 8.80
CA THR A 15 -0.28 4.45 8.69
C THR A 15 0.65 4.69 7.51
N THR A 16 0.14 5.03 6.32
CA THR A 16 0.99 5.30 5.17
C THR A 16 1.77 6.62 5.32
N GLY A 17 1.18 7.61 5.97
CA GLY A 17 1.85 8.86 6.34
C GLY A 17 3.07 8.58 7.22
N ILE A 18 2.91 7.78 8.29
CA ILE A 18 3.99 7.40 9.20
C ILE A 18 5.08 6.60 8.49
N ILE A 19 4.70 5.57 7.70
CA ILE A 19 5.67 4.73 6.99
C ILE A 19 6.47 5.57 5.99
N SER A 20 5.80 6.39 5.18
CA SER A 20 6.48 7.25 4.20
C SER A 20 7.37 8.30 4.87
N PHE A 21 6.93 8.87 6.00
CA PHE A 21 7.72 9.83 6.77
C PHE A 21 8.99 9.18 7.29
N ALA A 22 8.87 8.00 7.91
CA ALA A 22 10.02 7.24 8.40
C ALA A 22 11.01 6.93 7.26
N LEU A 23 10.53 6.38 6.14
CA LEU A 23 11.38 6.05 4.99
C LEU A 23 12.11 7.27 4.43
N ILE A 24 11.41 8.38 4.21
CA ILE A 24 12.01 9.60 3.65
C ILE A 24 12.95 10.24 4.67
N SER A 25 12.61 10.24 5.96
CA SER A 25 13.50 10.75 7.03
C SER A 25 14.80 9.94 7.15
N LEU A 26 14.73 8.62 7.01
CA LEU A 26 15.90 7.74 7.11
C LEU A 26 16.79 7.80 5.86
N ASN A 27 16.20 7.98 4.67
CA ASN A 27 16.95 7.99 3.41
C ASN A 27 17.50 9.38 3.05
N ILE A 28 16.73 10.44 3.27
CA ILE A 28 17.07 11.81 2.85
C ILE A 28 17.54 12.66 4.04
N GLY A 29 17.13 12.33 5.26
CA GLY A 29 17.36 13.16 6.43
C GLY A 29 16.47 14.41 6.47
N PHE A 30 16.59 15.21 7.52
CA PHE A 30 15.80 16.43 7.73
C PHE A 30 16.45 17.64 7.03
N VAL A 31 16.20 17.76 5.72
CA VAL A 31 16.60 18.93 4.92
C VAL A 31 15.62 20.10 5.07
N THR A 32 16.02 21.32 4.68
CA THR A 32 15.21 22.55 4.81
C THR A 32 13.80 22.44 4.21
N ASN A 33 13.64 21.62 3.15
CA ASN A 33 12.36 21.39 2.47
C ASN A 33 11.75 20.01 2.75
N PHE A 34 12.17 19.35 3.82
CA PHE A 34 11.81 17.95 4.11
C PHE A 34 10.30 17.71 4.10
N LEU A 35 9.52 18.53 4.80
CA LEU A 35 8.06 18.35 4.87
C LEU A 35 7.38 18.49 3.50
N VAL A 36 7.87 19.39 2.65
CA VAL A 36 7.35 19.58 1.29
C VAL A 36 7.71 18.38 0.42
N ILE A 37 8.95 17.89 0.51
CA ILE A 37 9.42 16.71 -0.22
C ILE A 37 8.62 15.48 0.22
N TRP A 38 8.42 15.29 1.52
CA TRP A 38 7.65 14.20 2.08
C TRP A 38 6.20 14.23 1.61
N LEU A 39 5.48 15.34 1.80
CA LEU A 39 4.07 15.47 1.38
C LEU A 39 3.90 15.29 -0.12
N LYS A 40 4.79 15.87 -0.94
CA LYS A 40 4.77 15.72 -2.39
C LYS A 40 5.00 14.27 -2.81
N SER A 41 5.99 13.61 -2.23
CA SER A 41 6.33 12.22 -2.56
C SER A 41 5.23 11.25 -2.11
N TRP A 42 4.70 11.45 -0.90
CA TRP A 42 3.61 10.65 -0.35
C TRP A 42 2.33 10.77 -1.19
N SER A 43 1.89 12.00 -1.49
CA SER A 43 0.68 12.23 -2.31
C SER A 43 0.84 11.71 -3.75
N MET A 44 2.00 11.93 -4.38
CA MET A 44 2.26 11.41 -5.72
C MET A 44 2.28 9.88 -5.74
N SER A 45 2.85 9.25 -4.72
CA SER A 45 2.86 7.78 -4.59
C SER A 45 1.45 7.22 -4.48
N TYR A 46 0.55 7.89 -3.75
CA TYR A 46 -0.86 7.49 -3.68
C TYR A 46 -1.55 7.49 -5.05
N LEU A 47 -1.30 8.51 -5.87
CA LEU A 47 -1.85 8.60 -7.23
C LEU A 47 -1.36 7.50 -8.16
N ILE A 48 -0.16 6.96 -7.91
CA ILE A 48 0.44 5.87 -8.70
C ILE A 48 -0.01 4.50 -8.18
N VAL A 49 -0.06 4.33 -6.86
CA VAL A 49 -0.42 3.05 -6.21
C VAL A 49 -1.86 2.64 -6.49
N ILE A 50 -2.82 3.58 -6.49
CA ILE A 50 -4.23 3.28 -6.75
C ILE A 50 -4.43 2.59 -8.12
N PRO A 51 -4.01 3.17 -9.26
CA PRO A 51 -4.15 2.52 -10.55
C PRO A 51 -3.29 1.25 -10.65
N ALA A 52 -2.11 1.21 -10.02
CA ALA A 52 -1.29 0.01 -9.98
C ALA A 52 -2.02 -1.16 -9.30
N ILE A 53 -2.63 -0.94 -8.14
CA ILE A 53 -3.41 -1.98 -7.44
C ILE A 53 -4.63 -2.41 -8.27
N LEU A 54 -5.33 -1.48 -8.91
CA LEU A 54 -6.49 -1.81 -9.75
C LEU A 54 -6.13 -2.69 -10.96
N LEU A 55 -4.95 -2.45 -11.58
CA LEU A 55 -4.50 -3.19 -12.75
C LEU A 55 -3.77 -4.49 -12.40
N ILE A 56 -2.94 -4.46 -11.36
CA ILE A 56 -2.06 -5.57 -10.95
C ILE A 56 -2.78 -6.50 -9.97
N GLY A 57 -3.64 -5.96 -9.11
CA GLY A 57 -4.36 -6.70 -8.06
C GLY A 57 -5.08 -7.95 -8.58
N PRO A 58 -5.92 -7.86 -9.63
CA PRO A 58 -6.58 -9.03 -10.19
C PRO A 58 -5.61 -10.07 -10.75
N LYS A 59 -4.47 -9.64 -11.30
CA LYS A 59 -3.45 -10.55 -11.85
C LYS A 59 -2.72 -11.30 -10.74
N VAL A 60 -2.34 -10.58 -9.68
CA VAL A 60 -1.71 -11.17 -8.50
C VAL A 60 -2.68 -12.12 -7.81
N GLN A 61 -3.97 -11.76 -7.71
CA GLN A 61 -4.98 -12.63 -7.14
C GLN A 61 -5.10 -13.95 -7.91
N LYS A 62 -5.16 -13.90 -9.26
CA LYS A 62 -5.14 -15.11 -10.09
C LYS A 62 -3.89 -15.96 -9.87
N LEU A 63 -2.71 -15.33 -9.82
CA LEU A 63 -1.46 -16.05 -9.59
C LEU A 63 -1.43 -16.74 -8.22
N VAL A 64 -1.92 -16.04 -7.18
CA VAL A 64 -2.03 -16.61 -5.83
C VAL A 64 -3.01 -17.78 -5.83
N ASP A 65 -4.19 -17.60 -6.44
CA ASP A 65 -5.19 -18.66 -6.55
C ASP A 65 -4.61 -19.88 -7.29
N ASP A 66 -3.88 -19.69 -8.39
CA ASP A 66 -3.26 -20.78 -9.14
C ASP A 66 -2.21 -21.54 -8.28
N ILE A 67 -1.32 -20.82 -7.57
CA ILE A 67 -0.29 -21.44 -6.70
C ILE A 67 -0.93 -22.29 -5.59
N PHE A 68 -1.99 -21.79 -4.94
CA PHE A 68 -2.61 -22.49 -3.81
C PHE A 68 -3.65 -23.52 -4.24
N LYS A 69 -4.21 -23.42 -5.45
CA LYS A 69 -5.11 -24.42 -6.02
C LYS A 69 -4.38 -25.73 -6.31
N ASP A 70 -3.11 -25.67 -6.69
CA ASP A 70 -2.26 -26.86 -6.85
C ASP A 70 -2.00 -27.57 -5.51
N THR A 71 -1.96 -26.82 -4.39
CA THR A 71 -1.75 -27.38 -3.05
C THR A 71 -2.97 -28.18 -2.55
N LEU A 72 -4.19 -27.75 -2.87
CA LEU A 72 -5.43 -28.46 -2.48
C LEU A 72 -5.70 -29.71 -3.32
N THR A 73 -5.08 -29.82 -4.50
CA THR A 73 -5.26 -30.99 -5.38
C THR A 73 -4.29 -32.12 -5.01
N GLN A 74 -3.18 -31.83 -4.34
CA GLN A 74 -2.18 -32.81 -3.89
C GLN A 74 -2.57 -33.59 -2.62
N GLU A 75 -3.50 -33.09 -1.79
CA GLU A 75 -3.96 -33.81 -0.58
C GLU A 75 -5.14 -34.77 -0.85
N VAL A 76 -5.71 -34.75 -2.07
CA VAL A 76 -6.91 -35.51 -2.43
C VAL A 76 -6.63 -36.65 -3.43
N ASP A 77 -5.42 -36.70 -4.03
CA ASP A 77 -4.91 -37.82 -4.86
C ASP A 77 -3.84 -38.63 -4.11
#